data_AF-A0AAJ0JM78-F1
#
_entry.id   AF-A0AAJ0JM78-F1
#
_cell.length_a   1.000
_cell.length_b   1.000
_cell.length_c   1.000
_cell.angle_alpha   90.00
_cell.angle_beta   90.00
_cell.angle_gamma   90.00
#
_symmetry.space_group_name_H-M   'P 1'
#
loop_
_entity.id
_entity.type
_entity.pdbx_description
1 polymer ?
#
loop_
_entity_poly.entity_id
_entity_poly.type
_entity_poly.pdbx_seq_one_letter_code
_entity_poly.pdbx_strand_id
1 'polypeptide(L)'
;MYAKSKTPIVIDGREIVLTNKQRAEMRVKQLSLALVQQRINEGWTLKQALKYNSTYVTKNNEICWMIPMIEMSFYIPVREKERINVVGARITERVKKGEWIDEILGDIDYYVEYNGRTHYDLATDDIERKLEAEKLEEERKKRLKPWLYDGTPQAVKPSEWFKYLCENDLMKKAVR
;
A
#
# COMPACT_ATOMS: atom_id res chain seq x y z
N MET A 1 -5.75 11.43 19.86
CA MET A 1 -6.63 11.92 18.78
C MET A 1 -5.76 12.24 17.57
N TYR A 2 -5.87 11.50 16.47
CA TYR A 2 -5.08 11.79 15.26
C TYR A 2 -5.80 12.85 14.44
N ALA A 3 -5.20 14.04 14.34
CA ALA A 3 -5.66 15.08 13.43
C ALA A 3 -5.44 14.60 11.99
N LYS A 4 -6.53 14.17 11.32
CA LYS A 4 -6.52 13.97 9.87
C LYS A 4 -6.15 15.30 9.23
N SER A 5 -5.06 15.36 8.48
CA SER A 5 -4.72 16.53 7.68
C SER A 5 -5.88 16.80 6.72
N LYS A 6 -6.66 17.85 7.01
CA LYS A 6 -7.76 18.31 6.16
C LYS A 6 -7.16 19.26 5.13
N THR A 7 -6.36 18.75 4.21
CA THR A 7 -5.94 19.57 3.07
C THR A 7 -7.19 19.80 2.21
N PRO A 8 -7.65 21.05 2.03
CA PRO A 8 -8.83 21.33 1.23
C PRO A 8 -8.55 21.00 -0.24
N ILE A 9 -9.61 20.69 -1.00
CA ILE A 9 -9.50 20.61 -2.46
C ILE A 9 -9.47 22.03 -3.00
N VAL A 10 -8.51 22.33 -3.85
CA VAL A 10 -8.32 23.63 -4.49
C VAL A 10 -8.59 23.47 -5.98
N ILE A 11 -9.47 24.29 -6.53
CA ILE A 11 -9.73 24.38 -7.98
C ILE A 11 -9.54 25.83 -8.38
N ASP A 12 -8.69 26.08 -9.38
CA ASP A 12 -8.39 27.43 -9.89
C ASP A 12 -8.02 28.44 -8.77
N GLY A 13 -7.24 27.99 -7.79
CA GLY A 13 -6.81 28.80 -6.65
C GLY A 13 -7.87 29.03 -5.57
N ARG A 14 -9.06 28.43 -5.69
CA ARG A 14 -10.14 28.54 -4.68
C ARG A 14 -10.32 27.22 -3.93
N GLU A 15 -10.38 27.32 -2.60
CA GLU A 15 -10.74 26.19 -1.76
C GLU A 15 -12.22 25.83 -1.92
N ILE A 16 -12.48 24.56 -2.21
CA ILE A 16 -13.83 24.01 -2.32
C ILE A 16 -14.12 23.09 -1.15
N VAL A 17 -15.23 23.37 -0.47
CA VAL A 17 -15.77 22.49 0.55
C VAL A 17 -16.64 21.43 -0.11
N LEU A 18 -16.22 20.17 0.01
CA LEU A 18 -17.02 19.04 -0.45
C LEU A 18 -18.33 18.92 0.33
N THR A 19 -19.42 18.73 -0.41
CA THR A 19 -20.74 18.37 0.13
C THR A 19 -20.71 17.01 0.83
N ASN A 20 -21.69 16.75 1.70
CA ASN A 20 -21.84 15.46 2.38
C ASN A 20 -22.00 14.29 1.40
N LYS A 21 -22.69 14.51 0.27
CA LYS A 21 -22.84 13.51 -0.79
C LYS A 21 -21.50 13.16 -1.44
N GLN A 22 -20.71 14.17 -1.79
CA GLN A 22 -19.36 13.96 -2.36
C GLN A 22 -18.43 13.26 -1.38
N ARG A 23 -18.48 13.60 -0.10
CA ARG A 23 -17.73 12.90 0.96
C ARG A 23 -18.18 11.44 1.14
N ALA A 24 -19.47 11.16 0.97
CA ALA A 24 -19.98 9.79 0.98
C ALA A 24 -19.46 9.00 -0.23
N GLU A 25 -19.49 9.60 -1.43
CA GLU A 25 -18.95 8.99 -2.65
C GLU A 25 -17.45 8.69 -2.53
N MET A 26 -16.66 9.60 -1.97
CA MET A 26 -15.23 9.36 -1.71
C MET A 26 -15.01 8.18 -0.78
N ARG A 27 -15.81 8.03 0.28
CA ARG A 27 -15.70 6.90 1.22
C ARG A 27 -16.00 5.57 0.54
N VAL A 28 -17.09 5.49 -0.22
CA VAL A 28 -17.49 4.27 -0.93
C VAL A 28 -16.42 3.86 -1.94
N LYS A 29 -15.80 4.82 -2.63
CA LYS A 29 -14.76 4.57 -3.64
C LYS A 29 -13.32 4.59 -3.10
N GLN A 30 -13.16 4.68 -1.78
CA GLN A 30 -11.89 4.74 -1.07
C GLN A 30 -10.91 5.80 -1.63
N LEU A 31 -11.43 6.97 -1.99
CA LEU A 31 -10.65 8.08 -2.53
C LEU A 31 -10.04 8.92 -1.41
N SER A 32 -8.75 9.23 -1.52
CA SER A 32 -8.09 10.22 -0.67
C SER A 32 -8.28 11.63 -1.23
N LEU A 33 -8.22 12.66 -0.38
CA LEU A 33 -8.26 14.06 -0.84
C LEU A 33 -7.08 14.39 -1.76
N ALA A 34 -5.90 13.83 -1.46
CA ALA A 34 -4.71 13.98 -2.29
C ALA A 34 -4.91 13.44 -3.71
N LEU A 35 -5.52 12.25 -3.85
CA LEU A 35 -5.82 11.68 -5.16
C LEU A 35 -6.85 12.51 -5.94
N VAL A 36 -7.88 13.03 -5.26
CA VAL A 36 -8.87 13.91 -5.91
C VAL A 36 -8.22 15.20 -6.39
N GLN A 37 -7.34 15.80 -5.59
CA GLN A 37 -6.58 16.99 -5.99
C GLN A 37 -5.65 16.69 -7.17
N GLN A 38 -4.94 15.57 -7.13
CA GLN A 38 -4.08 15.13 -8.23
C GLN A 38 -4.87 15.03 -9.54
N ARG A 39 -6.05 14.38 -9.53
CA ARG A 39 -6.92 14.28 -10.70
C ARG A 39 -7.33 15.64 -11.25
N ILE A 40 -7.67 16.58 -10.37
CA ILE A 40 -8.02 17.95 -10.77
C ILE A 40 -6.81 18.63 -11.43
N ASN A 41 -5.61 18.47 -10.88
CA ASN A 41 -4.37 18.99 -11.46
C ASN A 41 -4.07 18.36 -12.83
N GLU A 42 -4.47 17.09 -13.03
CA GLU A 42 -4.39 16.38 -14.31
C GLU A 42 -5.53 16.77 -15.29
N GLY A 43 -6.36 17.75 -14.95
CA GLY A 43 -7.40 18.29 -15.82
C GLY A 43 -8.78 17.64 -15.64
N TRP A 44 -9.00 16.82 -14.61
CA TRP A 44 -10.31 16.21 -14.38
C TRP A 44 -11.27 17.22 -13.76
N THR A 45 -12.52 17.19 -14.23
CA THR A 45 -13.60 17.85 -13.50
C THR A 45 -13.80 17.19 -12.14
N LEU A 46 -14.25 17.95 -11.13
CA LEU A 46 -14.58 17.39 -9.80
C LEU A 46 -15.56 16.21 -9.90
N LYS A 47 -16.52 16.27 -10.84
CA LYS A 47 -17.47 15.19 -11.11
C LYS A 47 -16.76 13.92 -11.60
N GLN A 48 -15.84 14.04 -12.56
CA GLN A 48 -15.03 12.89 -13.02
C GLN A 48 -14.14 12.36 -11.89
N ALA A 49 -13.49 13.26 -11.14
CA ALA A 49 -12.56 12.88 -10.07
C ALA A 49 -13.23 12.07 -8.95
N LEU A 50 -14.53 12.30 -8.71
CA LEU A 50 -15.33 11.56 -7.74
C LEU A 50 -16.08 10.37 -8.33
N LYS A 51 -16.30 10.32 -9.64
CA LYS A 51 -17.03 9.24 -10.33
C LYS A 51 -16.26 7.92 -10.27
N TYR A 52 -14.94 7.96 -10.43
CA TYR A 52 -14.11 6.76 -10.58
C TYR A 52 -13.36 6.40 -9.28
N ASN A 53 -13.14 5.11 -9.02
CA ASN A 53 -12.31 4.63 -7.91
C ASN A 53 -10.81 4.84 -8.21
N SER A 54 -9.92 4.49 -7.28
CA SER A 54 -8.47 4.69 -7.41
C SER A 54 -7.80 3.98 -8.60
N THR A 55 -8.44 2.99 -9.22
CA THR A 55 -7.89 2.30 -10.40
C THR A 55 -8.00 3.10 -11.69
N TYR A 56 -8.54 4.31 -11.66
CA TYR A 56 -8.59 5.20 -12.81
C TYR A 56 -7.56 6.31 -12.67
N VAL A 57 -6.78 6.51 -13.73
CA VAL A 57 -5.63 7.41 -13.79
C VAL A 57 -5.58 8.11 -15.14
N THR A 58 -4.83 9.20 -15.22
CA THR A 58 -4.57 9.87 -16.50
C THR A 58 -3.41 9.20 -17.19
N LYS A 59 -3.58 8.84 -18.47
CA LYS A 59 -2.49 8.40 -19.34
C LYS A 59 -2.68 9.03 -20.70
N ASN A 60 -1.62 9.62 -21.25
CA ASN A 60 -1.65 10.29 -22.56
C ASN A 60 -2.82 11.30 -22.69
N ASN A 61 -3.06 12.09 -21.63
CA ASN A 61 -4.17 13.04 -21.52
C ASN A 61 -5.59 12.44 -21.61
N GLU A 62 -5.73 11.12 -21.47
CA GLU A 62 -7.01 10.42 -21.39
C GLU A 62 -7.22 9.77 -20.02
N ILE A 63 -8.47 9.73 -19.56
CA ILE A 63 -8.83 8.97 -18.37
C ILE A 63 -8.85 7.49 -18.73
N CYS A 64 -8.01 6.70 -18.07
CA CYS A 64 -7.85 5.29 -18.31
C CYS A 64 -8.18 4.47 -17.06
N TRP A 65 -8.74 3.28 -17.24
CA TRP A 65 -8.78 2.24 -16.23
C TRP A 65 -7.46 1.46 -16.25
N MET A 66 -6.75 1.46 -15.12
CA MET A 66 -5.45 0.83 -14.95
C MET A 66 -5.61 -0.58 -14.41
N ILE A 67 -4.94 -1.53 -15.07
CA ILE A 67 -4.76 -2.91 -14.62
C ILE A 67 -3.27 -3.09 -14.29
N PRO A 68 -2.88 -2.97 -13.01
CA PRO A 68 -1.50 -3.15 -12.63
C PRO A 68 -1.14 -4.64 -12.68
N MET A 69 -0.10 -4.98 -13.44
CA MET A 69 0.60 -6.26 -13.33
C MET A 69 1.98 -6.02 -12.73
N ILE A 70 2.73 -7.10 -12.51
CA ILE A 70 4.04 -7.02 -11.87
C ILE A 70 5.03 -6.30 -12.80
N GLU A 71 5.20 -6.76 -14.03
CA GLU A 71 6.21 -6.25 -14.96
C GLU A 71 5.70 -5.12 -15.86
N MET A 72 4.38 -4.99 -15.99
CA MET A 72 3.76 -3.99 -16.84
C MET A 72 2.40 -3.58 -16.29
N SER A 73 1.93 -2.43 -16.70
CA SER A 73 0.60 -1.92 -16.38
C SER A 73 -0.14 -1.64 -17.67
N PHE A 74 -1.38 -2.10 -17.75
CA PHE A 74 -2.25 -1.84 -18.90
C PHE A 74 -3.19 -0.69 -18.56
N TYR A 75 -3.38 0.22 -19.51
CA TYR A 75 -4.26 1.39 -19.36
C TYR A 75 -5.28 1.37 -20.48
N ILE A 76 -6.54 1.12 -20.12
CA ILE A 76 -7.63 1.05 -21.09
C ILE A 76 -8.42 2.37 -21.01
N PRO A 77 -8.47 3.17 -22.09
CA PRO A 77 -9.23 4.41 -22.11
C PRO A 77 -10.69 4.19 -21.71
N VAL A 78 -11.27 5.12 -20.95
CA VAL A 78 -12.68 5.02 -20.52
C VAL A 78 -13.65 4.92 -21.71
N ARG A 79 -13.30 5.52 -22.87
CA ARG A 79 -14.07 5.42 -24.11
C ARG A 79 -14.24 3.97 -24.60
N GLU A 80 -13.24 3.13 -24.37
CA GLU A 80 -13.27 1.73 -24.78
C GLU A 80 -13.97 0.83 -23.76
N LYS A 81 -14.16 1.30 -22.53
CA LYS A 81 -14.66 0.47 -21.43
C LYS A 81 -16.05 -0.12 -21.72
N GLU A 82 -16.89 0.60 -22.45
CA GLU A 82 -18.23 0.13 -22.81
C GLU A 82 -18.19 -1.02 -23.84
N ARG A 83 -17.09 -1.15 -24.59
CA ARG A 83 -16.86 -2.22 -25.55
C ARG A 83 -16.26 -3.47 -24.91
N ILE A 84 -15.79 -3.37 -23.66
CA ILE A 84 -15.24 -4.51 -22.93
C ILE A 84 -16.39 -5.40 -22.47
N ASN A 85 -16.53 -6.56 -23.12
CA ASN A 85 -17.53 -7.58 -22.76
C ASN A 85 -17.16 -8.36 -21.47
N VAL A 86 -15.96 -8.17 -20.94
CA VAL A 86 -15.41 -8.92 -19.81
C VAL A 86 -15.25 -8.01 -18.58
N VAL A 87 -15.73 -8.47 -17.42
CA VAL A 87 -15.56 -7.74 -16.15
C VAL A 87 -14.08 -7.60 -15.82
N GLY A 88 -13.68 -6.43 -15.33
CA GLY A 88 -12.28 -6.11 -15.09
C GLY A 88 -11.49 -7.10 -14.22
N ALA A 89 -12.12 -7.65 -13.17
CA ALA A 89 -11.50 -8.67 -12.33
C ALA A 89 -11.12 -9.95 -13.10
N ARG A 90 -11.92 -10.33 -14.11
CA ARG A 90 -11.63 -11.48 -14.96
C ARG A 90 -10.46 -11.22 -15.91
N ILE A 91 -10.28 -9.98 -16.36
CA ILE A 91 -9.12 -9.61 -17.18
C ILE A 91 -7.85 -9.85 -16.38
N THR A 92 -7.76 -9.33 -15.16
CA THR A 92 -6.59 -9.53 -14.29
C THR A 92 -6.32 -11.01 -14.00
N GLU A 93 -7.35 -11.81 -13.75
CA GLU A 93 -7.18 -13.26 -13.55
C GLU A 93 -6.66 -13.99 -14.78
N ARG A 94 -7.19 -13.65 -15.98
CA ARG A 94 -6.76 -14.27 -17.25
C ARG A 94 -5.31 -13.94 -17.57
N VAL A 95 -4.91 -12.67 -17.42
CA VAL A 95 -3.50 -12.27 -17.60
C VAL A 95 -2.60 -13.00 -16.60
N LYS A 96 -3.00 -13.15 -15.34
CA LYS A 96 -2.24 -13.92 -14.34
C LYS A 96 -2.10 -15.42 -14.69
N LYS A 97 -3.01 -15.97 -15.48
CA LYS A 97 -2.94 -17.35 -16.01
C LYS A 97 -2.06 -17.46 -17.26
N GLY A 98 -1.50 -16.35 -17.75
CA GLY A 98 -0.62 -16.31 -18.91
C GLY A 98 -1.34 -16.07 -20.23
N GLU A 99 -2.63 -15.72 -20.23
CA GLU A 99 -3.33 -15.32 -21.45
C GLU A 99 -2.87 -13.92 -21.90
N TRP A 100 -2.69 -13.74 -23.20
CA TRP A 100 -2.24 -12.47 -23.78
C TRP A 100 -3.33 -11.41 -23.68
N ILE A 101 -2.95 -10.17 -23.35
CA ILE A 101 -3.91 -9.09 -23.16
C ILE A 101 -4.70 -8.79 -24.45
N ASP A 102 -4.06 -8.93 -25.62
CA ASP A 102 -4.70 -8.75 -26.94
C ASP A 102 -5.82 -9.77 -27.16
N GLU A 103 -5.62 -11.03 -26.75
CA GLU A 103 -6.65 -12.08 -26.86
C GLU A 103 -7.81 -11.84 -25.88
N ILE A 104 -7.52 -11.22 -24.73
CA ILE A 104 -8.53 -10.92 -23.71
C ILE A 104 -9.39 -9.72 -24.12
N LEU A 105 -8.76 -8.68 -24.68
CA LEU A 105 -9.39 -7.41 -25.01
C LEU A 105 -9.93 -7.36 -26.45
N GLY A 106 -9.39 -8.16 -27.37
CA GLY A 106 -9.71 -8.10 -28.80
C GLY A 106 -9.28 -6.78 -29.43
N ASP A 107 -10.14 -6.17 -30.25
CA ASP A 107 -9.86 -4.93 -30.99
C ASP A 107 -10.02 -3.65 -30.14
N ILE A 108 -9.67 -3.71 -28.86
CA ILE A 108 -9.79 -2.58 -27.94
C ILE A 108 -8.45 -1.86 -27.84
N ASP A 109 -8.47 -0.53 -28.00
CA ASP A 109 -7.27 0.29 -27.79
C ASP A 109 -6.86 0.26 -26.31
N TYR A 110 -5.56 0.07 -26.06
CA TYR A 110 -4.97 0.21 -24.74
C TYR A 110 -3.52 0.70 -24.82
N TYR A 111 -3.04 1.29 -23.74
CA TYR A 111 -1.63 1.64 -23.57
C TYR A 111 -0.93 0.65 -22.65
N VAL A 112 0.35 0.42 -22.89
CA VAL A 112 1.23 -0.40 -22.05
C VAL A 112 2.31 0.48 -21.46
N GLU A 113 2.55 0.34 -20.16
CA GLU A 113 3.74 0.85 -19.51
C GLU A 113 4.46 -0.30 -18.84
N TYR A 114 5.70 -0.56 -19.24
CA TYR A 114 6.54 -1.52 -18.53
C TYR A 114 6.94 -0.89 -17.20
N ASN A 115 6.64 -1.58 -16.11
CA ASN A 115 7.07 -1.15 -14.79
C ASN A 115 8.59 -1.30 -14.76
N GLY A 116 9.33 -0.19 -14.78
CA GLY A 116 10.79 -0.21 -14.69
C GLY A 116 11.32 -0.83 -13.39
N ARG A 117 10.45 -1.02 -12.39
CA ARG A 117 10.73 -1.78 -11.17
C ARG A 117 10.51 -3.27 -11.44
N THR A 118 11.61 -3.99 -11.52
CA THR A 118 11.63 -5.44 -11.61
C THR A 118 11.18 -6.08 -10.28
N HIS A 119 10.88 -7.38 -10.30
CA HIS A 119 10.61 -8.17 -9.08
C HIS A 119 11.69 -8.01 -8.00
N TYR A 120 12.94 -7.75 -8.40
CA TYR A 120 14.06 -7.50 -7.51
C TYR A 120 13.91 -6.18 -6.76
N ASP A 121 13.47 -5.11 -7.42
CA ASP A 121 13.29 -3.80 -6.80
C ASP A 121 12.17 -3.82 -5.75
N LEU A 122 11.08 -4.55 -6.03
CA LEU A 122 9.98 -4.74 -5.09
C LEU A 122 10.40 -5.56 -3.86
N ALA A 123 11.25 -6.58 -4.04
CA ALA A 123 11.79 -7.36 -2.94
C ALA A 123 12.73 -6.52 -2.05
N THR A 124 13.54 -5.65 -2.65
CA THR A 124 14.40 -4.70 -1.93
C THR A 124 13.56 -3.72 -1.11
N ASP A 125 12.51 -3.12 -1.69
CA ASP A 125 11.62 -2.19 -1.00
C ASP A 125 10.87 -2.85 0.18
N ASP A 126 10.53 -4.14 0.07
CA ASP A 126 9.92 -4.93 1.16
C ASP A 126 10.92 -5.22 2.30
N ILE A 127 12.18 -5.47 1.96
CA ILE A 127 13.27 -5.65 2.93
C ILE A 127 13.51 -4.33 3.68
N GLU A 128 13.58 -3.21 2.96
CA GLU A 128 13.75 -1.88 3.55
C GLU A 128 12.60 -1.51 4.50
N ARG A 129 11.35 -1.76 4.09
CA ARG A 129 10.17 -1.54 4.96
C ARG A 129 10.22 -2.38 6.25
N LYS A 130 10.68 -3.63 6.18
CA LYS A 130 10.85 -4.48 7.37
C LYS A 130 11.95 -3.94 8.28
N LEU A 131 13.09 -3.54 7.72
CA LEU A 131 14.19 -2.96 8.47
C LEU A 131 13.79 -1.65 9.16
N GLU A 132 13.03 -0.79 8.49
CA GLU A 132 12.50 0.43 9.10
C GLU A 132 11.51 0.13 10.23
N ALA A 133 10.62 -0.83 10.05
CA ALA A 133 9.70 -1.27 11.10
C ALA A 133 10.44 -1.85 12.31
N GLU A 134 11.48 -2.65 12.09
CA GLU A 134 12.33 -3.20 13.15
C GLU A 134 13.07 -2.10 13.90
N LYS A 135 13.68 -1.14 13.22
CA LYS A 135 14.32 0.02 13.86
C LYS A 135 13.34 0.80 14.73
N LEU A 136 12.13 1.03 14.23
CA LEU A 136 11.10 1.77 14.96
C LEU A 136 10.58 0.99 16.19
N GLU A 137 10.47 -0.33 16.07
CA GLU A 137 10.15 -1.25 17.17
C GLU A 137 11.27 -1.25 18.23
N GLU A 138 12.54 -1.28 17.81
CA GLU A 138 13.70 -1.18 18.69
C GLU A 138 13.76 0.15 19.42
N GLU A 139 13.54 1.27 18.72
CA GLU A 139 13.44 2.59 19.34
C GLU A 139 12.30 2.65 20.35
N ARG A 140 11.16 2.05 20.04
CA ARG A 140 10.03 1.96 20.96
C ARG A 140 10.38 1.11 22.18
N LYS A 141 11.07 -0.03 22.01
CA LYS A 141 11.56 -0.87 23.11
C LYS A 141 12.58 -0.15 23.98
N LYS A 142 13.52 0.58 23.39
CA LYS A 142 14.49 1.44 24.10
C LYS A 142 13.79 2.52 24.92
N ARG A 143 12.73 3.14 24.39
CA ARG A 143 11.92 4.14 25.12
C ARG A 143 11.13 3.53 26.28
N LEU A 144 10.53 2.36 26.10
CA LEU A 144 9.68 1.71 27.11
C LEU A 144 10.47 0.96 28.19
N LYS A 145 11.64 0.42 27.84
CA LYS A 145 12.52 -0.36 28.72
C LYS A 145 13.96 0.12 28.63
N PRO A 146 14.25 1.38 29.00
CA PRO A 146 15.60 1.94 28.90
C PRO A 146 16.65 1.17 29.73
N TRP A 147 16.24 0.62 30.88
CA TRP A 147 17.08 -0.22 31.77
C TRP A 147 17.59 -1.53 31.13
N LEU A 148 17.09 -1.89 29.95
CA LEU A 148 17.57 -3.04 29.19
C LEU A 148 18.80 -2.68 28.32
N TYR A 149 19.04 -1.39 28.05
CA TYR A 149 20.01 -0.89 27.08
C TYR A 149 21.04 0.09 27.69
N ASP A 150 20.81 0.59 28.91
CA ASP A 150 21.66 1.55 29.62
C ASP A 150 22.80 0.90 30.44
N GLY A 151 22.92 -0.44 30.39
CA GLY A 151 23.92 -1.18 31.15
C GLY A 151 23.57 -1.41 32.63
N THR A 152 22.33 -1.12 33.04
CA THR A 152 21.85 -1.45 34.39
C THR A 152 22.03 -2.95 34.66
N PRO A 153 22.75 -3.35 35.72
CA PRO A 153 22.97 -4.76 36.03
C PRO A 153 21.64 -5.49 36.25
N GLN A 154 21.32 -6.43 35.36
CA GLN A 154 20.12 -7.26 35.47
C GLN A 154 20.39 -8.44 36.40
N ALA A 155 20.36 -8.17 37.71
CA ALA A 155 20.44 -9.21 38.73
C ALA A 155 19.04 -9.70 39.10
N VAL A 156 18.66 -10.88 38.62
CA VAL A 156 17.45 -11.57 39.10
C VAL A 156 17.85 -12.43 40.29
N LYS A 157 17.11 -12.31 41.41
CA LYS A 157 17.32 -13.19 42.55
C LYS A 157 17.02 -14.63 42.12
N PRO A 158 17.93 -15.60 42.36
CA PRO A 158 17.68 -16.99 42.02
C PRO A 158 16.42 -17.48 42.73
N SER A 159 15.51 -18.11 41.99
CA SER A 159 14.32 -18.73 42.59
C SER A 159 14.70 -19.91 43.49
N GLU A 160 13.84 -20.26 44.44
CA GLU A 160 14.07 -21.44 45.29
C GLU A 160 14.22 -22.71 44.46
N TRP A 161 13.45 -22.85 43.39
CA TRP A 161 13.58 -23.95 42.43
C TRP A 161 14.94 -23.97 41.72
N PHE A 162 15.47 -22.81 41.31
CA PHE A 162 16.81 -22.73 40.71
C PHE A 162 17.90 -23.12 41.72
N LYS A 163 17.77 -22.67 42.97
CA LYS A 163 18.69 -23.07 44.06
C LYS A 163 18.62 -24.57 44.31
N TYR A 164 17.41 -25.14 44.37
CA TYR A 164 17.19 -26.58 44.50
C TYR A 164 17.84 -27.37 43.35
N LEU A 165 17.73 -26.90 42.10
CA LEU A 165 18.39 -27.54 40.96
C LEU A 165 19.92 -27.50 41.05
N CYS A 166 20.50 -26.44 41.60
CA CYS A 166 21.94 -26.32 41.84
C CYS A 166 22.41 -27.20 43.02
N GLU A 167 21.64 -27.26 44.11
CA GLU A 167 21.96 -28.04 45.32
C GLU A 167 21.90 -29.54 45.08
N ASN A 168 21.00 -30.01 44.20
CA ASN A 168 20.82 -31.43 43.89
C ASN A 168 21.64 -31.91 42.68
N ASP A 169 22.57 -31.09 42.15
CA ASP A 169 23.41 -31.40 40.96
C ASP A 169 22.58 -31.86 39.74
N LEU A 170 21.30 -31.44 39.68
CA LEU A 170 20.33 -31.74 38.61
C LEU A 170 20.47 -30.78 37.42
N MET A 171 21.21 -29.68 37.60
CA MET A 171 21.70 -28.85 36.50
C MET A 171 22.64 -29.72 35.67
N LYS A 172 22.12 -30.33 34.60
CA LYS A 172 22.84 -31.25 33.72
C LYS A 172 24.32 -30.87 33.62
N LYS A 173 25.18 -31.68 34.23
CA LYS A 173 26.62 -31.72 33.95
C LYS A 173 26.79 -32.11 32.50
N ALA A 174 26.88 -31.12 31.61
CA ALA A 174 27.45 -31.32 30.29
C ALA A 174 28.95 -31.54 30.50
N VAL A 175 29.34 -32.79 30.78
CA VAL A 175 30.72 -33.23 30.78
C VAL A 175 30.96 -33.98 29.47
N ARG A 176 31.73 -33.31 28.60
CA ARG A 176 32.45 -33.77 27.39
C ARG A 176 31.79 -34.81 26.49
#